data_AF-A0A7W0VYK0-F1
#
_entry.id   AF-A0A7W0VYK0-F1
#
_cell.length_a   1.000
_cell.length_b   1.000
_cell.length_c   1.000
_cell.angle_alpha   90.00
_cell.angle_beta   90.00
_cell.angle_gamma   90.00
#
_symmetry.space_group_name_H-M   'P 1'
#
loop_
_entity.id
_entity.type
_entity.pdbx_description
1 polymer ?
#
loop_
_entity_poly.entity_id
_entity_poly.type
_entity_poly.pdbx_seq_one_letter_code
_entity_poly.pdbx_strand_id
1 'polypeptide(L)'
;MTIVLMTANRWKIAEYRRFLERHAQQLIVEPPTQSGEVVAGWLANARAVLADESNIFDLAGDLAAGDYVGPARNICRLHAWIKGPDGKLERKTYIREVTGTFDASKLRPDDPTVFDWDSAFTSNAGSTLEQMAAVGLKNSAREQCLSAFARAVLHHKAPKTLRWSAAEPGSWSIDASLLTGHPLYRSLPPPLAGALAYVVDQGVFFRGAKSRRDGNYWFPGLNGGLPYVPKGDAIHEATYMFHDVMHQLMPDLVSDGADTIDHKRVYIAYRMMSEGVSLVLADMLMTDALATSGAHPDYDFTKRRIYPLYLAIDPVRRADLPWLLRQVCGFVLRGDPGELPAHTDAWRAFSTKYTRFFVADFQWTRMNWQNLVARSSTVRQWIDLIGPDAFAAQGVWFISDVVQEIGRGKELPALCEALFELVWQRRLAPALGHSARADLDRSRTNGFRRWLTGQLALFARYAPVVAVPPLAHELAARVRDPCPFSEAEIEEIRGRFRTHVHALAKSGVISDDDALIYPDMFPLFDPFFLRDYDEAQQEFETVREASDRAFA
;
A
#
# COMPACT_ATOMS: atom_id res chain seq x y z
N MET A 1 -16.06 -3.44 -7.99
CA MET A 1 -16.47 -4.54 -8.91
C MET A 1 -16.73 -5.79 -8.09
N THR A 2 -17.74 -6.55 -8.49
CA THR A 2 -18.30 -7.64 -7.67
C THR A 2 -17.90 -9.00 -8.21
N ILE A 3 -17.65 -9.95 -7.30
CA ILE A 3 -17.47 -11.37 -7.56
C ILE A 3 -18.59 -12.10 -6.83
N VAL A 4 -19.25 -13.02 -7.52
CA VAL A 4 -20.25 -13.89 -6.91
C VAL A 4 -19.61 -15.23 -6.57
N LEU A 5 -19.81 -15.73 -5.37
CA LEU A 5 -19.40 -17.06 -4.95
C LEU A 5 -20.63 -17.94 -4.71
N MET A 6 -20.72 -19.03 -5.46
CA MET A 6 -21.74 -20.06 -5.31
C MET A 6 -21.36 -21.02 -4.19
N THR A 7 -21.82 -20.76 -2.97
CA THR A 7 -21.58 -21.65 -1.83
C THR A 7 -22.53 -21.38 -0.67
N ALA A 8 -22.79 -22.43 0.13
CA ALA A 8 -23.40 -22.30 1.45
C ALA A 8 -22.37 -22.47 2.59
N ASN A 9 -21.10 -22.74 2.28
CA ASN A 9 -20.09 -23.07 3.27
C ASN A 9 -19.45 -21.79 3.85
N ARG A 10 -19.70 -21.51 5.14
CA ARG A 10 -19.19 -20.33 5.85
C ARG A 10 -17.66 -20.18 5.84
N TRP A 11 -16.93 -21.29 5.86
CA TRP A 11 -15.46 -21.30 5.87
C TRP A 11 -14.90 -20.90 4.51
N LYS A 12 -15.48 -21.42 3.43
CA LYS A 12 -15.18 -20.97 2.07
C LYS A 12 -15.44 -19.47 1.93
N ILE A 13 -16.59 -18.99 2.42
CA ILE A 13 -16.93 -17.56 2.36
C ILE A 13 -15.84 -16.71 3.03
N ALA A 14 -15.36 -17.10 4.21
CA ALA A 14 -14.30 -16.38 4.92
C ALA A 14 -12.98 -16.34 4.15
N GLU A 15 -12.54 -17.47 3.58
CA GLU A 15 -11.30 -17.55 2.78
C GLU A 15 -11.39 -16.71 1.50
N TYR A 16 -12.49 -16.81 0.75
CA TYR A 16 -12.70 -16.01 -0.46
C TYR A 16 -12.76 -14.52 -0.15
N ARG A 17 -13.45 -14.13 0.93
CA ARG A 17 -13.54 -12.73 1.34
C ARG A 17 -12.16 -12.17 1.64
N ARG A 18 -11.38 -12.84 2.49
CA ARG A 18 -10.00 -12.46 2.82
C ARG A 18 -9.12 -12.32 1.57
N PHE A 19 -9.22 -13.26 0.63
CA PHE A 19 -8.45 -13.20 -0.61
C PHE A 19 -8.85 -12.01 -1.50
N LEU A 20 -10.14 -11.87 -1.77
CA LEU A 20 -10.70 -10.93 -2.74
C LEU A 20 -10.68 -9.47 -2.26
N GLU A 21 -10.75 -9.25 -0.95
CA GLU A 21 -10.60 -7.92 -0.34
C GLU A 21 -9.23 -7.31 -0.69
N ARG A 22 -8.15 -8.12 -0.72
CA ARG A 22 -6.81 -7.66 -1.16
C ARG A 22 -6.78 -7.16 -2.61
N HIS A 23 -7.78 -7.50 -3.42
CA HIS A 23 -7.90 -7.09 -4.82
C HIS A 23 -9.04 -6.09 -5.05
N ALA A 24 -9.57 -5.49 -3.98
CA ALA A 24 -10.70 -4.56 -4.02
C ALA A 24 -11.94 -5.13 -4.72
N GLN A 25 -12.20 -6.42 -4.54
CA GLN A 25 -13.39 -7.08 -5.07
C GLN A 25 -14.40 -7.27 -3.96
N GLN A 26 -15.66 -6.91 -4.23
CA GLN A 26 -16.76 -7.22 -3.34
C GLN A 26 -17.18 -8.66 -3.55
N LEU A 27 -17.37 -9.41 -2.45
CA LEU A 27 -17.91 -10.77 -2.50
C LEU A 27 -19.42 -10.74 -2.23
N ILE A 28 -20.21 -11.20 -3.20
CA ILE A 28 -21.61 -11.60 -2.99
C ILE A 28 -21.63 -13.13 -2.91
N VAL A 29 -22.43 -13.66 -2.00
CA VAL A 29 -22.60 -15.11 -1.81
C VAL A 29 -23.98 -15.49 -2.27
N GLU A 30 -24.05 -16.50 -3.14
CA GLU A 30 -25.29 -17.01 -3.69
C GLU A 30 -25.38 -18.53 -3.50
N PRO A 31 -26.59 -19.11 -3.45
CA PRO A 31 -26.77 -20.56 -3.43
C PRO A 31 -26.15 -21.23 -4.67
N PRO A 32 -25.60 -22.45 -4.54
CA PRO A 32 -25.16 -23.22 -5.70
C PRO A 32 -26.29 -23.43 -6.71
N THR A 33 -25.98 -23.26 -8.00
CA THR A 33 -26.92 -23.49 -9.10
C THR A 33 -26.21 -24.13 -10.28
N GLN A 34 -26.96 -24.88 -11.09
CA GLN A 34 -26.51 -25.40 -12.38
C GLN A 34 -27.12 -24.64 -13.57
N SER A 35 -28.03 -23.68 -13.31
CA SER A 35 -28.69 -22.92 -14.37
C SER A 35 -27.75 -21.88 -14.99
N GLY A 36 -27.45 -22.04 -16.28
CA GLY A 36 -26.66 -21.08 -17.05
C GLY A 36 -27.31 -19.70 -17.13
N GLU A 37 -28.64 -19.62 -17.14
CA GLU A 37 -29.39 -18.35 -17.16
C GLU A 37 -29.19 -17.55 -15.87
N VAL A 38 -29.22 -18.23 -14.71
CA VAL A 38 -28.97 -17.59 -13.41
C VAL A 38 -27.54 -17.06 -13.33
N VAL A 39 -26.56 -17.86 -13.76
CA VAL A 39 -25.15 -17.45 -13.82
C VAL A 39 -24.96 -16.24 -14.74
N ALA A 40 -25.60 -16.24 -15.91
CA ALA A 40 -25.58 -15.12 -16.84
C ALA A 40 -26.20 -13.85 -16.23
N GLY A 41 -27.30 -14.00 -15.49
CA GLY A 41 -27.96 -12.91 -14.76
C GLY A 41 -27.04 -12.25 -13.73
N TRP A 42 -26.33 -13.04 -12.92
CA TRP A 42 -25.34 -12.51 -11.97
C TRP A 42 -24.17 -11.80 -12.68
N LEU A 43 -23.68 -12.37 -13.78
CA LEU A 43 -22.61 -11.76 -14.57
C LEU A 43 -23.00 -10.45 -15.24
N ALA A 44 -24.29 -10.10 -15.31
CA ALA A 44 -24.72 -8.78 -15.76
C ALA A 44 -24.01 -7.67 -14.98
N ASN A 45 -23.86 -7.85 -13.66
CA ASN A 45 -23.29 -6.87 -12.73
C ASN A 45 -22.00 -7.34 -12.03
N ALA A 46 -21.62 -8.61 -12.20
CA ALA A 46 -20.40 -9.18 -11.62
C ALA A 46 -19.29 -9.37 -12.66
N ARG A 47 -18.04 -9.28 -12.20
CA ARG A 47 -16.85 -9.58 -13.00
C ARG A 47 -16.66 -11.08 -13.22
N ALA A 48 -17.02 -11.89 -12.22
CA ALA A 48 -16.98 -13.34 -12.30
C ALA A 48 -18.00 -13.96 -11.34
N VAL A 49 -18.44 -15.17 -11.67
CA VAL A 49 -19.12 -16.10 -10.76
C VAL A 49 -18.15 -17.25 -10.49
N LEU A 50 -17.99 -17.66 -9.24
CA LEU A 50 -17.03 -18.66 -8.79
C LEU A 50 -17.72 -19.81 -8.07
N ALA A 51 -17.21 -21.02 -8.25
CA ALA A 51 -17.54 -22.20 -7.43
C ALA A 51 -16.33 -23.10 -7.31
N ASP A 52 -16.15 -23.75 -6.16
CA ASP A 52 -15.07 -24.71 -6.00
C ASP A 52 -15.47 -26.01 -5.31
N GLU A 53 -14.64 -27.01 -5.53
CA GLU A 53 -14.57 -28.26 -4.79
C GLU A 53 -13.13 -28.47 -4.33
N SER A 54 -12.96 -28.89 -3.07
CA SER A 54 -11.64 -29.11 -2.48
C SER A 54 -11.71 -30.21 -1.46
N ASN A 55 -10.81 -31.19 -1.56
CA ASN A 55 -10.73 -32.35 -0.68
C ASN A 55 -9.26 -32.75 -0.43
N ILE A 56 -9.06 -33.71 0.47
CA ILE A 56 -7.80 -34.41 0.67
C ILE A 56 -7.83 -35.75 -0.04
N PHE A 57 -6.78 -36.03 -0.80
CA PHE A 57 -6.58 -37.28 -1.51
C PHE A 57 -5.27 -37.94 -1.08
N ASP A 58 -5.24 -39.25 -1.05
CA ASP A 58 -3.99 -39.99 -0.88
C ASP A 58 -3.12 -39.97 -2.17
N LEU A 59 -2.01 -40.69 -2.14
CA LEU A 59 -1.13 -40.81 -3.31
C LEU A 59 -1.74 -41.64 -4.45
N ALA A 60 -2.68 -42.56 -4.16
CA ALA A 60 -3.41 -43.30 -5.19
C ALA A 60 -4.43 -42.40 -5.91
N GLY A 61 -4.82 -41.28 -5.29
CA GLY A 61 -5.82 -40.35 -5.82
C GLY A 61 -7.21 -40.61 -5.28
N ASP A 62 -7.34 -41.48 -4.29
CA ASP A 62 -8.58 -41.74 -3.58
C ASP A 62 -8.78 -40.70 -2.48
N LEU A 63 -10.04 -40.44 -2.11
CA LEU A 63 -10.34 -39.59 -0.96
C LEU A 63 -9.73 -40.21 0.30
N ALA A 64 -9.01 -39.41 1.08
CA ALA A 64 -8.38 -39.91 2.31
C ALA A 64 -9.45 -40.47 3.27
N ALA A 65 -9.28 -41.74 3.64
CA ALA A 65 -10.19 -42.42 4.56
C ALA A 65 -10.11 -41.87 5.98
N GLY A 66 -11.13 -42.16 6.81
CA GLY A 66 -11.23 -41.69 8.19
C GLY A 66 -10.17 -42.24 9.15
N ASP A 67 -9.39 -43.23 8.72
CA ASP A 67 -8.27 -43.84 9.43
C ASP A 67 -6.92 -43.65 8.70
N TYR A 68 -6.89 -42.85 7.63
CA TYR A 68 -5.70 -42.66 6.82
C TYR A 68 -4.63 -41.85 7.57
N VAL A 69 -3.39 -42.38 7.54
CA VAL A 69 -2.19 -41.68 8.00
C VAL A 69 -1.10 -41.85 6.96
N GLY A 70 -0.65 -40.76 6.36
CA GLY A 70 0.40 -40.82 5.34
C GLY A 70 0.50 -39.59 4.45
N PRO A 71 1.34 -39.65 3.40
CA PRO A 71 1.46 -38.59 2.41
C PRO A 71 0.13 -38.33 1.68
N ALA A 72 -0.27 -37.07 1.58
CA ALA A 72 -1.55 -36.69 1.01
C ALA A 72 -1.45 -35.41 0.19
N ARG A 73 -2.52 -35.13 -0.56
CA ARG A 73 -2.67 -33.98 -1.44
C ARG A 73 -3.97 -33.27 -1.13
N ASN A 74 -3.89 -32.01 -0.73
CA ASN A 74 -5.03 -31.13 -0.80
C ASN A 74 -5.20 -30.67 -2.25
N ILE A 75 -6.30 -31.05 -2.90
CA ILE A 75 -6.58 -30.65 -4.29
C ILE A 75 -7.82 -29.78 -4.30
N CYS A 76 -7.75 -28.64 -4.99
CA CYS A 76 -8.87 -27.76 -5.24
C CYS A 76 -9.10 -27.62 -6.74
N ARG A 77 -10.36 -27.64 -7.15
CA ARG A 77 -10.82 -27.27 -8.50
C ARG A 77 -11.76 -26.08 -8.38
N LEU A 78 -11.34 -24.95 -8.93
CA LEU A 78 -12.11 -23.71 -9.03
C LEU A 78 -12.67 -23.57 -10.44
N HIS A 79 -13.98 -23.36 -10.53
CA HIS A 79 -14.68 -22.96 -11.74
C HIS A 79 -14.99 -21.47 -11.69
N ALA A 80 -14.58 -20.74 -12.72
CA ALA A 80 -14.87 -19.33 -12.89
C ALA A 80 -15.63 -19.10 -14.19
N TRP A 81 -16.81 -18.51 -14.09
CA TRP A 81 -17.56 -18.01 -15.23
C TRP A 81 -17.27 -16.52 -15.38
N ILE A 82 -16.88 -16.11 -16.58
CA ILE A 82 -16.51 -14.72 -16.91
C ILE A 82 -17.12 -14.32 -18.26
N LYS A 83 -17.21 -13.02 -18.52
CA LYS A 83 -17.50 -12.49 -19.86
C LYS A 83 -16.23 -12.45 -20.70
N GLY A 84 -16.23 -13.11 -21.84
CA GLY A 84 -15.17 -13.07 -22.83
C GLY A 84 -15.08 -11.71 -23.55
N PRO A 85 -14.05 -11.47 -24.38
CA PRO A 85 -13.89 -10.23 -25.13
C PRO A 85 -15.05 -9.93 -26.09
N ASP A 86 -15.73 -10.98 -26.57
CA ASP A 86 -16.92 -10.88 -27.43
C ASP A 86 -18.23 -10.78 -26.63
N GLY A 87 -18.14 -10.64 -25.31
CA GLY A 87 -19.28 -10.57 -24.39
C GLY A 87 -19.92 -11.92 -24.06
N LYS A 88 -19.46 -13.04 -24.65
CA LYS A 88 -20.01 -14.36 -24.37
C LYS A 88 -19.56 -14.92 -23.04
N LEU A 89 -20.36 -15.84 -22.50
CA LEU A 89 -20.02 -16.57 -21.29
C LEU A 89 -18.89 -17.57 -21.54
N GLU A 90 -17.79 -17.43 -20.83
CA GLU A 90 -16.69 -18.39 -20.80
C GLU A 90 -16.58 -19.04 -19.42
N ARG A 91 -16.44 -20.36 -19.37
CA ARG A 91 -16.09 -21.10 -18.15
C ARG A 91 -14.61 -21.47 -18.18
N LYS A 92 -13.85 -21.01 -17.19
CA LYS A 92 -12.46 -21.39 -16.94
C LYS A 92 -12.37 -22.27 -15.70
N THR A 93 -11.48 -23.25 -15.74
CA THR A 93 -11.22 -24.15 -14.61
C THR A 93 -9.78 -24.05 -14.20
N TYR A 94 -9.54 -23.82 -12.91
CA TYR A 94 -8.23 -23.79 -12.28
C TYR A 94 -8.14 -24.98 -11.34
N ILE A 95 -7.09 -25.77 -11.46
CA ILE A 95 -6.81 -26.90 -10.57
C ILE A 95 -5.47 -26.64 -9.92
N ARG A 96 -5.43 -26.77 -8.60
CA ARG A 96 -4.21 -26.64 -7.80
C ARG A 96 -4.15 -27.72 -6.76
N GLU A 97 -2.92 -28.02 -6.37
CA GLU A 97 -2.55 -29.06 -5.42
C GLU A 97 -1.58 -28.47 -4.42
N VAL A 98 -1.76 -28.83 -3.15
CA VAL A 98 -0.77 -28.67 -2.08
C VAL A 98 -0.46 -30.06 -1.55
N THR A 99 0.81 -30.45 -1.59
CA THR A 99 1.29 -31.71 -1.04
C THR A 99 1.62 -31.57 0.44
N GLY A 100 1.48 -32.67 1.17
CA GLY A 100 1.71 -32.72 2.61
C GLY A 100 1.52 -34.11 3.19
N THR A 101 1.21 -34.17 4.47
CA THR A 101 0.83 -35.40 5.18
C THR A 101 -0.53 -35.21 5.83
N PHE A 102 -1.33 -36.27 5.83
CA PHE A 102 -2.62 -36.31 6.50
C PHE A 102 -2.56 -37.34 7.62
N ASP A 103 -3.14 -36.99 8.76
CA ASP A 103 -3.27 -37.85 9.93
C ASP A 103 -4.71 -37.72 10.45
N ALA A 104 -5.56 -38.66 10.05
CA ALA A 104 -6.99 -38.63 10.36
C ALA A 104 -7.27 -38.63 11.87
N SER A 105 -6.33 -39.13 12.70
CA SER A 105 -6.47 -39.13 14.15
C SER A 105 -6.50 -37.72 14.77
N LYS A 106 -6.04 -36.70 14.02
CA LYS A 106 -6.05 -35.29 14.42
C LYS A 106 -7.30 -34.53 13.99
N LEU A 107 -8.24 -35.18 13.29
CA LEU A 107 -9.51 -34.57 12.93
C LEU A 107 -10.30 -34.18 14.18
N ARG A 108 -10.96 -33.03 14.12
CA ARG A 108 -11.81 -32.51 15.20
C ARG A 108 -13.18 -32.12 14.65
N PRO A 109 -14.00 -33.11 14.24
CA PRO A 109 -15.28 -32.86 13.57
C PRO A 109 -16.30 -32.11 14.46
N ASP A 110 -16.17 -32.24 15.78
CA ASP A 110 -17.04 -31.60 16.75
C ASP A 110 -16.59 -30.19 17.15
N ASP A 111 -15.44 -29.73 16.66
CA ASP A 111 -14.91 -28.39 16.95
C ASP A 111 -15.40 -27.39 15.89
N PRO A 112 -16.36 -26.50 16.22
CA PRO A 112 -16.91 -25.55 15.27
C PRO A 112 -15.93 -24.43 14.90
N THR A 113 -14.72 -24.41 15.48
CA THR A 113 -13.65 -23.45 15.18
C THR A 113 -12.64 -23.98 14.17
N VAL A 114 -12.68 -25.28 13.87
CA VAL A 114 -11.78 -25.94 12.91
C VAL A 114 -12.56 -26.31 11.66
N PHE A 115 -11.99 -25.99 10.49
CA PHE A 115 -12.58 -26.42 9.23
C PHE A 115 -12.09 -27.81 8.85
N ASP A 116 -12.97 -28.81 8.97
CA ASP A 116 -12.85 -30.12 8.31
C ASP A 116 -11.48 -30.80 8.57
N TRP A 117 -10.61 -30.84 7.56
CA TRP A 117 -9.31 -31.49 7.59
C TRP A 117 -8.13 -30.56 7.95
N ASP A 118 -8.38 -29.29 8.27
CA ASP A 118 -7.32 -28.31 8.55
C ASP A 118 -6.42 -28.69 9.73
N SER A 119 -6.95 -29.38 10.76
CA SER A 119 -6.18 -29.86 11.91
C SER A 119 -5.37 -31.13 11.61
N ALA A 120 -5.73 -31.86 10.56
CA ALA A 120 -5.18 -33.15 10.20
C ALA A 120 -4.19 -33.10 9.02
N PHE A 121 -4.26 -32.07 8.18
CA PHE A 121 -3.37 -31.89 7.03
C PHE A 121 -2.18 -30.97 7.37
N THR A 122 -0.98 -31.54 7.39
CA THR A 122 0.29 -30.82 7.55
C THR A 122 0.90 -30.55 6.18
N SER A 123 1.08 -29.28 5.83
CA SER A 123 1.69 -28.89 4.55
C SER A 123 3.21 -29.12 4.54
N ASN A 124 3.84 -28.96 3.39
CA ASN A 124 5.31 -28.97 3.28
C ASN A 124 6.03 -27.87 4.10
N ALA A 125 5.30 -26.87 4.59
CA ALA A 125 5.83 -25.89 5.54
C ALA A 125 6.04 -26.48 6.95
N GLY A 126 5.61 -27.72 7.21
CA GLY A 126 5.76 -28.39 8.50
C GLY A 126 4.71 -27.99 9.54
N SER A 127 3.71 -27.20 9.17
CA SER A 127 2.57 -26.81 10.02
C SER A 127 1.25 -27.32 9.42
N THR A 128 0.28 -27.59 10.29
CA THR A 128 -1.10 -27.86 9.86
C THR A 128 -1.72 -26.60 9.25
N LEU A 129 -2.71 -26.76 8.36
CA LEU A 129 -3.40 -25.59 7.81
C LEU A 129 -4.11 -24.78 8.89
N GLU A 130 -4.56 -25.43 9.95
CA GLU A 130 -5.11 -24.76 11.13
C GLU A 130 -4.06 -23.89 11.84
N GLN A 131 -2.86 -24.42 12.12
CA GLN A 131 -1.77 -23.66 12.74
C GLN A 131 -1.41 -22.44 11.89
N MET A 132 -1.34 -22.62 10.57
CA MET A 132 -1.13 -21.51 9.64
C MET A 132 -2.29 -20.52 9.66
N ALA A 133 -3.54 -20.98 9.79
CA ALA A 133 -4.72 -20.12 9.87
C ALA A 133 -4.72 -19.25 11.13
N ALA A 134 -4.31 -19.81 12.27
CA ALA A 134 -4.23 -19.12 13.56
C ALA A 134 -3.30 -17.88 13.54
N VAL A 135 -2.28 -17.89 12.66
CA VAL A 135 -1.36 -16.75 12.45
C VAL A 135 -1.65 -15.96 11.17
N GLY A 136 -2.77 -16.25 10.51
CA GLY A 136 -3.23 -15.58 9.28
C GLY A 136 -2.37 -15.88 8.05
N LEU A 137 -1.72 -17.05 7.99
CA LEU A 137 -0.81 -17.48 6.92
C LEU A 137 -1.30 -18.73 6.16
N LYS A 138 -2.51 -19.22 6.43
CA LYS A 138 -3.07 -20.40 5.75
C LYS A 138 -3.01 -20.25 4.23
N ASN A 139 -2.29 -21.17 3.59
CA ASN A 139 -2.13 -21.28 2.15
C ASN A 139 -2.53 -22.68 1.68
N SER A 140 -3.79 -22.82 1.27
CA SER A 140 -4.39 -24.07 0.81
C SER A 140 -4.40 -24.17 -0.72
N ALA A 141 -4.76 -25.33 -1.27
CA ALA A 141 -4.97 -25.46 -2.71
C ALA A 141 -6.05 -24.49 -3.24
N ARG A 142 -7.01 -24.11 -2.39
CA ARG A 142 -8.01 -23.07 -2.71
C ARG A 142 -7.38 -21.70 -2.88
N GLU A 143 -6.51 -21.28 -1.96
CA GLU A 143 -5.75 -20.02 -2.07
C GLU A 143 -4.91 -20.00 -3.35
N GLN A 144 -4.32 -21.14 -3.73
CA GLN A 144 -3.57 -21.28 -4.98
C GLN A 144 -4.47 -21.19 -6.23
N CYS A 145 -5.67 -21.79 -6.19
CA CYS A 145 -6.65 -21.65 -7.27
C CYS A 145 -7.10 -20.19 -7.43
N LEU A 146 -7.33 -19.50 -6.31
CA LEU A 146 -7.65 -18.07 -6.29
C LEU A 146 -6.51 -17.22 -6.83
N SER A 147 -5.26 -17.57 -6.53
CA SER A 147 -4.07 -16.92 -7.09
C SER A 147 -4.00 -17.08 -8.62
N ALA A 148 -4.27 -18.29 -9.13
CA ALA A 148 -4.34 -18.54 -10.57
C ALA A 148 -5.46 -17.73 -11.24
N PHE A 149 -6.63 -17.65 -10.60
CA PHE A 149 -7.74 -16.82 -11.05
C PHE A 149 -7.39 -15.33 -11.04
N ALA A 150 -6.77 -14.81 -9.97
CA ALA A 150 -6.39 -13.41 -9.86
C ALA A 150 -5.41 -13.00 -10.97
N ARG A 151 -4.40 -13.83 -11.22
CA ARG A 151 -3.45 -13.60 -12.32
C ARG A 151 -4.13 -13.57 -13.68
N ALA A 152 -5.10 -14.45 -13.92
CA ALA A 152 -5.77 -14.57 -15.21
C ALA A 152 -6.85 -13.51 -15.45
N VAL A 153 -7.52 -13.05 -14.37
CA VAL A 153 -8.76 -12.26 -14.48
C VAL A 153 -8.64 -10.89 -13.83
N LEU A 154 -7.90 -10.75 -12.72
CA LEU A 154 -7.85 -9.51 -11.92
C LEU A 154 -6.64 -8.63 -12.24
N HIS A 155 -5.50 -9.23 -12.59
CA HIS A 155 -4.26 -8.51 -12.87
C HIS A 155 -4.33 -7.71 -14.17
N HIS A 156 -3.50 -6.67 -14.26
CA HIS A 156 -3.33 -5.92 -15.48
C HIS A 156 -2.55 -6.76 -16.50
N LYS A 157 -2.90 -6.63 -17.79
CA LYS A 157 -2.18 -7.33 -18.88
C LYS A 157 -0.72 -6.88 -18.98
N ALA A 158 -0.48 -5.61 -18.67
CA ALA A 158 0.85 -5.01 -18.54
C ALA A 158 0.87 -4.16 -17.26
N PRO A 159 2.03 -4.03 -16.59
CA PRO A 159 2.18 -3.10 -15.48
C PRO A 159 1.78 -1.68 -15.89
N LYS A 160 1.14 -0.93 -14.98
CA LYS A 160 0.86 0.49 -15.22
C LYS A 160 2.16 1.27 -15.36
N THR A 161 2.21 2.21 -16.29
CA THR A 161 3.30 3.17 -16.46
C THR A 161 2.73 4.56 -16.69
N LEU A 162 3.59 5.58 -16.66
CA LEU A 162 3.26 6.96 -17.01
C LEU A 162 2.93 7.06 -18.50
N ARG A 163 1.99 7.94 -18.85
CA ARG A 163 1.53 8.10 -20.23
C ARG A 163 2.37 9.12 -20.99
N TRP A 164 2.83 10.17 -20.33
CA TRP A 164 3.44 11.35 -20.96
C TRP A 164 4.92 11.48 -20.65
N SER A 165 5.33 11.02 -19.46
CA SER A 165 6.74 10.97 -19.07
C SER A 165 7.22 9.55 -19.26
N ALA A 166 7.70 9.21 -20.46
CA ALA A 166 8.09 7.85 -20.81
C ALA A 166 9.20 7.35 -19.85
N ALA A 167 8.82 6.64 -18.80
CA ALA A 167 9.69 5.70 -18.11
C ALA A 167 9.67 4.41 -18.93
N GLU A 168 10.84 3.77 -19.12
CA GLU A 168 10.85 2.43 -19.70
C GLU A 168 9.89 1.54 -18.90
N PRO A 169 9.14 0.62 -19.55
CA PRO A 169 8.18 -0.25 -18.87
C PRO A 169 8.89 -1.25 -17.95
N GLY A 170 9.37 -0.78 -16.79
CA GLY A 170 9.88 -1.59 -15.70
C GLY A 170 8.83 -1.73 -14.60
N SER A 171 8.72 -2.92 -14.00
CA SER A 171 7.91 -3.08 -12.78
C SER A 171 8.51 -2.34 -11.58
N TRP A 172 9.80 -2.01 -11.63
CA TRP A 172 10.55 -1.40 -10.53
C TRP A 172 11.79 -0.65 -11.06
N SER A 173 12.05 0.57 -10.58
CA SER A 173 13.22 1.38 -10.95
C SER A 173 13.68 2.29 -9.81
N ILE A 174 14.98 2.32 -9.51
CA ILE A 174 15.63 3.27 -8.58
C ILE A 174 16.24 4.47 -9.30
N ASP A 175 15.96 4.62 -10.60
CA ASP A 175 16.50 5.71 -11.40
C ASP A 175 15.73 7.02 -11.16
N ALA A 176 16.31 7.91 -10.35
CA ALA A 176 15.78 9.25 -10.11
C ALA A 176 16.06 10.24 -11.27
N SER A 177 16.73 9.80 -12.34
CA SER A 177 16.88 10.60 -13.57
C SER A 177 15.52 10.96 -14.19
N LEU A 178 14.48 10.13 -13.96
CA LEU A 178 13.11 10.46 -14.36
C LEU A 178 12.64 11.79 -13.77
N LEU A 179 13.03 12.12 -12.52
CA LEU A 179 12.64 13.36 -11.87
C LEU A 179 13.55 14.52 -12.30
N THR A 180 14.86 14.35 -12.13
CA THR A 180 15.83 15.42 -12.44
C THR A 180 15.93 15.71 -13.95
N GLY A 181 15.49 14.75 -14.76
CA GLY A 181 15.40 14.83 -16.21
C GLY A 181 14.12 15.46 -16.73
N HIS A 182 13.07 15.51 -15.91
CA HIS A 182 11.75 15.90 -16.36
C HIS A 182 11.70 17.39 -16.76
N PRO A 183 11.19 17.74 -17.97
CA PRO A 183 11.17 19.12 -18.44
C PRO A 183 10.47 20.09 -17.50
N LEU A 184 9.35 19.67 -16.88
CA LEU A 184 8.59 20.51 -15.95
C LEU A 184 9.22 20.64 -14.55
N TYR A 185 10.19 19.79 -14.21
CA TYR A 185 10.85 19.83 -12.89
C TYR A 185 12.18 20.57 -12.92
N ARG A 186 12.89 20.51 -14.05
CA ARG A 186 14.18 21.21 -14.24
C ARG A 186 14.05 22.73 -14.12
N SER A 187 12.89 23.29 -14.42
CA SER A 187 12.61 24.72 -14.37
C SER A 187 11.99 25.18 -13.05
N LEU A 188 11.88 24.32 -12.04
CA LEU A 188 11.27 24.70 -10.77
C LEU A 188 12.15 25.74 -10.04
N PRO A 189 11.57 26.84 -9.54
CA PRO A 189 12.31 27.79 -8.73
C PRO A 189 12.52 27.27 -7.31
N PRO A 190 13.46 27.83 -6.53
CA PRO A 190 13.43 27.69 -5.07
C PRO A 190 12.07 28.19 -4.51
N PRO A 191 11.53 27.54 -3.46
CA PRO A 191 12.12 26.42 -2.72
C PRO A 191 11.85 25.03 -3.32
N LEU A 192 11.05 24.92 -4.39
CA LEU A 192 10.62 23.64 -4.98
C LEU A 192 11.78 22.81 -5.53
N ALA A 193 12.75 23.45 -6.18
CA ALA A 193 13.96 22.77 -6.65
C ALA A 193 14.76 22.16 -5.49
N GLY A 194 14.85 22.86 -4.36
CA GLY A 194 15.54 22.37 -3.17
C GLY A 194 14.84 21.18 -2.55
N ALA A 195 13.51 21.27 -2.39
CA ALA A 195 12.70 20.16 -1.91
C ALA A 195 12.84 18.91 -2.79
N LEU A 196 12.78 19.06 -4.11
CA LEU A 196 12.97 17.95 -5.04
C LEU A 196 14.36 17.33 -4.93
N ALA A 197 15.41 18.14 -4.92
CA ALA A 197 16.77 17.65 -4.80
C ALA A 197 17.00 16.92 -3.47
N TYR A 198 16.44 17.45 -2.38
CA TYR A 198 16.50 16.81 -1.06
C TYR A 198 15.82 15.44 -1.10
N VAL A 199 14.61 15.33 -1.65
CA VAL A 199 13.91 14.03 -1.79
C VAL A 199 14.71 13.05 -2.63
N VAL A 200 15.29 13.48 -3.74
CA VAL A 200 16.13 12.62 -4.58
C VAL A 200 17.34 12.12 -3.79
N ASP A 201 18.05 12.99 -3.09
CA ASP A 201 19.22 12.60 -2.28
C ASP A 201 18.87 11.61 -1.15
N GLN A 202 17.66 11.73 -0.60
CA GLN A 202 17.12 10.79 0.39
C GLN A 202 16.80 9.41 -0.22
N GLY A 203 16.74 9.30 -1.54
CA GLY A 203 16.51 8.07 -2.26
C GLY A 203 15.03 7.83 -2.54
N VAL A 204 14.73 7.66 -3.83
CA VAL A 204 13.42 7.33 -4.37
C VAL A 204 13.51 6.09 -5.25
N PHE A 205 12.39 5.41 -5.40
CA PHE A 205 12.22 4.40 -6.43
C PHE A 205 10.77 4.38 -6.88
N PHE A 206 10.57 3.93 -8.10
CA PHE A 206 9.32 3.93 -8.83
C PHE A 206 8.92 2.50 -9.17
N ARG A 207 7.62 2.29 -9.38
CA ARG A 207 7.12 0.97 -9.76
C ARG A 207 5.85 1.04 -10.59
N GLY A 208 5.75 0.10 -11.52
CA GLY A 208 4.56 -0.13 -12.30
C GLY A 208 3.66 -1.16 -11.64
N ALA A 209 2.43 -0.78 -11.32
CA ALA A 209 1.49 -1.67 -10.66
C ALA A 209 1.04 -2.81 -11.58
N LYS A 210 1.24 -4.07 -11.15
CA LYS A 210 0.78 -5.28 -11.87
C LYS A 210 -0.69 -5.61 -11.61
N SER A 211 -1.22 -5.12 -10.50
CA SER A 211 -2.61 -5.33 -10.09
C SER A 211 -3.11 -4.15 -9.26
N ARG A 212 -4.41 -4.12 -8.95
CA ARG A 212 -4.98 -3.11 -8.05
C ARG A 212 -4.42 -3.25 -6.62
N ARG A 213 -4.16 -4.49 -6.18
CA ARG A 213 -3.46 -4.83 -4.92
C ARG A 213 -2.10 -4.14 -4.83
N ASP A 214 -1.30 -4.37 -5.85
CA ASP A 214 0.05 -3.82 -5.95
C ASP A 214 0.01 -2.28 -6.01
N GLY A 215 -0.83 -1.70 -6.87
CA GLY A 215 -0.89 -0.25 -7.06
C GLY A 215 -1.47 0.56 -5.90
N ASN A 216 -2.17 -0.06 -4.95
CA ASN A 216 -2.77 0.63 -3.82
C ASN A 216 -1.89 0.64 -2.57
N TYR A 217 -0.91 -0.27 -2.48
CA TYR A 217 0.01 -0.25 -1.36
C TYR A 217 0.96 0.94 -1.49
N TRP A 218 0.88 1.89 -0.57
CA TRP A 218 1.72 3.07 -0.58
C TRP A 218 2.19 3.36 0.84
N PHE A 219 3.51 3.31 1.02
CA PHE A 219 4.18 3.62 2.29
C PHE A 219 5.44 4.46 1.99
N PRO A 220 5.28 5.79 1.92
CA PRO A 220 6.38 6.72 1.68
C PRO A 220 7.58 6.49 2.60
N GLY A 221 8.79 6.50 2.03
CA GLY A 221 10.04 6.37 2.77
C GLY A 221 10.60 4.95 2.97
N LEU A 222 9.85 3.89 2.65
CA LEU A 222 10.35 2.50 2.67
C LEU A 222 10.03 1.79 1.35
N ASN A 223 9.73 0.48 1.39
CA ASN A 223 9.52 -0.39 0.24
C ASN A 223 8.19 -0.17 -0.52
N GLY A 224 7.45 0.89 -0.19
CA GLY A 224 6.22 1.28 -0.89
C GLY A 224 6.45 1.62 -2.34
N GLY A 225 7.49 2.42 -2.67
CA GLY A 225 7.83 2.82 -4.04
C GLY A 225 6.78 3.68 -4.75
N LEU A 226 7.20 4.77 -5.40
CA LEU A 226 6.31 5.72 -6.06
C LEU A 226 5.54 5.01 -7.19
N PRO A 227 4.21 4.85 -7.08
CA PRO A 227 3.44 4.17 -8.11
C PRO A 227 3.34 5.04 -9.35
N TYR A 228 3.50 4.44 -10.54
CA TYR A 228 3.17 5.15 -11.78
C TYR A 228 1.65 5.29 -11.94
N VAL A 229 1.17 6.53 -11.91
CA VAL A 229 -0.25 6.86 -12.06
C VAL A 229 -0.47 7.72 -13.31
N PRO A 230 -0.90 7.13 -14.44
CA PRO A 230 -1.10 7.90 -15.66
C PRO A 230 -2.26 8.89 -15.53
N LYS A 231 -2.13 10.06 -16.14
CA LYS A 231 -3.19 11.10 -16.16
C LYS A 231 -3.59 11.52 -17.58
N GLY A 232 -4.64 12.33 -17.65
CA GLY A 232 -5.24 12.79 -18.91
C GLY A 232 -4.29 13.63 -19.77
N ASP A 233 -3.37 14.35 -19.15
CA ASP A 233 -2.41 15.25 -19.81
C ASP A 233 -1.08 15.29 -19.03
N ALA A 234 -0.03 15.80 -19.70
CA ALA A 234 1.34 15.80 -19.19
C ALA A 234 1.54 16.68 -17.94
N ILE A 235 0.89 17.85 -17.89
CA ILE A 235 0.97 18.74 -16.72
C ILE A 235 0.23 18.09 -15.55
N HIS A 236 -0.91 17.46 -15.79
CA HIS A 236 -1.64 16.74 -14.75
C HIS A 236 -0.84 15.57 -14.18
N GLU A 237 -0.26 14.76 -15.06
CA GLU A 237 0.60 13.65 -14.67
C GLU A 237 1.82 14.13 -13.86
N ALA A 238 2.49 15.18 -14.32
CA ALA A 238 3.67 15.72 -13.65
C ALA A 238 3.37 16.33 -12.28
N THR A 239 2.30 17.12 -12.12
CA THR A 239 1.95 17.64 -10.78
C THR A 239 1.51 16.52 -9.85
N TYR A 240 0.79 15.51 -10.35
CA TYR A 240 0.38 14.36 -9.53
C TYR A 240 1.60 13.54 -9.08
N MET A 241 2.55 13.27 -9.99
CA MET A 241 3.80 12.61 -9.62
C MET A 241 4.62 13.45 -8.65
N PHE A 242 4.67 14.78 -8.83
CA PHE A 242 5.37 15.66 -7.90
C PHE A 242 4.72 15.66 -6.51
N HIS A 243 3.38 15.65 -6.44
CA HIS A 243 2.63 15.46 -5.21
C HIS A 243 3.05 14.18 -4.48
N ASP A 244 3.03 13.03 -5.18
CA ASP A 244 3.46 11.74 -4.63
C ASP A 244 4.92 11.76 -4.15
N VAL A 245 5.81 12.43 -4.91
CA VAL A 245 7.22 12.62 -4.53
C VAL A 245 7.36 13.46 -3.25
N MET A 246 6.52 14.49 -3.05
CA MET A 246 6.59 15.35 -1.86
C MET A 246 6.22 14.62 -0.57
N HIS A 247 5.45 13.52 -0.61
CA HIS A 247 5.29 12.66 0.57
C HIS A 247 6.61 12.09 1.10
N GLN A 248 7.66 12.00 0.28
CA GLN A 248 8.98 11.55 0.73
C GLN A 248 9.72 12.60 1.59
N LEU A 249 9.25 13.85 1.65
CA LEU A 249 9.73 14.85 2.62
C LEU A 249 9.28 14.50 4.04
N MET A 250 8.13 13.82 4.14
CA MET A 250 7.55 13.33 5.38
C MET A 250 7.29 11.82 5.28
N PRO A 251 8.35 10.98 5.25
CA PRO A 251 8.22 9.52 5.29
C PRO A 251 7.24 9.09 6.37
N ASP A 252 6.39 8.09 6.08
CA ASP A 252 5.43 7.60 7.05
C ASP A 252 6.14 7.14 8.33
N LEU A 253 5.54 7.45 9.49
CA LEU A 253 6.07 7.01 10.78
C LEU A 253 5.98 5.49 10.91
N VAL A 254 7.01 4.88 11.48
CA VAL A 254 7.02 3.45 11.78
C VAL A 254 6.52 3.22 13.20
N SER A 255 5.57 2.29 13.37
CA SER A 255 5.18 1.84 14.71
C SER A 255 6.29 0.99 15.30
N ASP A 256 6.59 1.15 16.59
CA ASP A 256 7.44 0.27 17.40
C ASP A 256 6.60 -0.71 18.24
N GLY A 257 5.31 -0.81 17.91
CA GLY A 257 4.34 -1.65 18.59
C GLY A 257 3.73 -1.05 19.85
N ALA A 258 3.93 0.24 20.12
CA ALA A 258 3.14 0.97 21.12
C ALA A 258 1.71 1.26 20.59
N ASP A 259 0.70 1.04 21.43
CA ASP A 259 -0.71 1.30 21.15
C ASP A 259 -1.31 2.15 22.28
N THR A 260 -1.16 3.47 22.16
CA THR A 260 -1.85 4.43 23.03
C THR A 260 -2.57 5.47 22.19
N ILE A 261 -3.50 6.19 22.83
CA ILE A 261 -4.21 7.29 22.15
C ILE A 261 -3.24 8.33 21.59
N ASP A 262 -2.16 8.68 22.30
CA ASP A 262 -1.16 9.63 21.79
C ASP A 262 -0.47 9.12 20.51
N HIS A 263 -0.10 7.82 20.47
CA HIS A 263 0.53 7.24 19.28
C HIS A 263 -0.41 7.23 18.09
N LYS A 264 -1.67 6.84 18.30
CA LYS A 264 -2.72 6.90 17.28
C LYS A 264 -2.88 8.32 16.74
N ARG A 265 -3.03 9.30 17.64
CA ARG A 265 -3.24 10.71 17.27
C ARG A 265 -2.03 11.27 16.52
N VAL A 266 -0.81 11.01 16.98
CA VAL A 266 0.42 11.44 16.29
C VAL A 266 0.53 10.82 14.90
N TYR A 267 0.28 9.52 14.76
CA TYR A 267 0.31 8.84 13.47
C TYR A 267 -0.69 9.44 12.48
N ILE A 268 -1.94 9.62 12.91
CA ILE A 268 -2.99 10.23 12.07
C ILE A 268 -2.61 11.66 11.68
N ALA A 269 -2.22 12.48 12.66
CA ALA A 269 -1.87 13.87 12.41
C ALA A 269 -0.66 14.00 11.47
N TYR A 270 0.37 13.17 11.62
CA TYR A 270 1.56 13.21 10.78
C TYR A 270 1.23 12.89 9.31
N ARG A 271 0.44 11.84 9.06
CA ARG A 271 0.08 11.45 7.69
C ARG A 271 -0.84 12.47 7.00
N MET A 272 -1.85 12.96 7.71
CA MET A 272 -2.71 14.02 7.20
C MET A 272 -1.94 15.34 6.98
N MET A 273 -0.95 15.63 7.82
CA MET A 273 -0.05 16.78 7.60
C MET A 273 0.78 16.59 6.33
N SER A 274 1.26 15.37 6.04
CA SER A 274 1.95 15.06 4.78
C SER A 274 1.09 15.36 3.56
N GLU A 275 -0.22 15.05 3.57
CA GLU A 275 -1.15 15.43 2.49
C GLU A 275 -1.22 16.96 2.31
N GLY A 276 -1.35 17.70 3.43
CA GLY A 276 -1.37 19.16 3.40
C GLY A 276 -0.09 19.77 2.83
N VAL A 277 1.07 19.22 3.20
CA VAL A 277 2.38 19.65 2.67
C VAL A 277 2.48 19.36 1.18
N SER A 278 2.15 18.13 0.75
CA SER A 278 2.17 17.75 -0.67
C SER A 278 1.26 18.63 -1.52
N LEU A 279 0.06 18.96 -1.02
CA LEU A 279 -0.87 19.89 -1.70
C LEU A 279 -0.30 21.30 -1.87
N VAL A 280 0.33 21.86 -0.85
CA VAL A 280 0.94 23.20 -0.95
C VAL A 280 2.09 23.19 -1.96
N LEU A 281 3.00 22.22 -1.85
CA LEU A 281 4.18 22.19 -2.71
C LEU A 281 3.84 21.87 -4.16
N ALA A 282 2.97 20.88 -4.40
CA ALA A 282 2.64 20.43 -5.75
C ALA A 282 1.48 21.21 -6.38
N ASP A 283 0.32 21.22 -5.71
CA ASP A 283 -0.90 21.73 -6.33
C ASP A 283 -1.06 23.26 -6.22
N MET A 284 -0.35 23.92 -5.29
CA MET A 284 -0.27 25.38 -5.21
C MET A 284 1.01 25.92 -5.84
N LEU A 285 2.17 25.75 -5.18
CA LEU A 285 3.41 26.42 -5.56
C LEU A 285 3.97 25.96 -6.92
N MET A 286 4.04 24.65 -7.16
CA MET A 286 4.49 24.14 -8.45
C MET A 286 3.51 24.53 -9.57
N THR A 287 2.20 24.42 -9.33
CA THR A 287 1.19 24.89 -10.29
C THR A 287 1.37 26.37 -10.63
N ASP A 288 1.61 27.22 -9.62
CA ASP A 288 1.87 28.65 -9.78
C ASP A 288 3.14 28.92 -10.61
N ALA A 289 4.23 28.21 -10.31
CA ALA A 289 5.48 28.30 -11.06
C ALA A 289 5.29 27.92 -12.53
N LEU A 290 4.52 26.87 -12.82
CA LEU A 290 4.20 26.49 -14.20
C LEU A 290 3.31 27.51 -14.90
N ALA A 291 2.26 27.99 -14.21
CA ALA A 291 1.32 28.97 -14.76
C ALA A 291 1.97 30.32 -15.08
N THR A 292 2.90 30.76 -14.23
CA THR A 292 3.59 32.05 -14.36
C THR A 292 4.85 31.99 -15.24
N SER A 293 5.33 30.79 -15.58
CA SER A 293 6.50 30.62 -16.46
C SER A 293 6.31 31.13 -17.89
N GLY A 294 5.06 31.25 -18.34
CA GLY A 294 4.71 31.56 -19.73
C GLY A 294 4.92 30.42 -20.73
N ALA A 295 5.40 29.25 -20.28
CA ALA A 295 5.69 28.10 -21.17
C ALA A 295 4.43 27.33 -21.61
N HIS A 296 3.30 27.54 -20.93
CA HIS A 296 2.05 26.81 -21.16
C HIS A 296 0.82 27.75 -21.22
N PRO A 297 0.79 28.71 -22.16
CA PRO A 297 -0.25 29.75 -22.21
C PRO A 297 -1.67 29.20 -22.44
N ASP A 298 -1.79 28.05 -23.12
CA ASP A 298 -3.07 27.44 -23.46
C ASP A 298 -3.61 26.48 -22.37
N TYR A 299 -2.85 26.25 -21.30
CA TYR A 299 -3.26 25.32 -20.25
C TYR A 299 -4.14 26.02 -19.21
N ASP A 300 -5.35 25.49 -19.01
CA ASP A 300 -6.25 25.96 -17.97
C ASP A 300 -5.87 25.38 -16.59
N PHE A 301 -5.03 26.12 -15.87
CA PHE A 301 -4.61 25.78 -14.51
C PHE A 301 -5.77 25.87 -13.48
N THR A 302 -6.88 26.54 -13.78
CA THR A 302 -8.00 26.72 -12.84
C THR A 302 -8.81 25.43 -12.60
N LYS A 303 -8.63 24.41 -13.46
CA LYS A 303 -9.17 23.05 -13.28
C LYS A 303 -8.64 22.39 -12.00
N ARG A 304 -7.46 22.80 -11.52
CA ARG A 304 -6.97 22.46 -10.18
C ARG A 304 -7.64 23.36 -9.16
N ARG A 305 -8.78 22.94 -8.60
CA ARG A 305 -9.62 23.78 -7.73
C ARG A 305 -8.91 24.43 -6.53
N ILE A 306 -7.78 23.89 -6.08
CA ILE A 306 -6.95 24.49 -5.03
C ILE A 306 -6.11 25.68 -5.50
N TYR A 307 -5.79 25.77 -6.80
CA TYR A 307 -4.99 26.87 -7.35
C TYR A 307 -5.75 28.21 -7.39
N PRO A 308 -7.04 28.28 -7.80
CA PRO A 308 -7.84 29.50 -7.60
C PRO A 308 -7.95 29.93 -6.13
N LEU A 309 -8.01 28.97 -5.18
CA LEU A 309 -7.99 29.30 -3.75
C LEU A 309 -6.65 29.94 -3.36
N TYR A 310 -5.53 29.38 -3.81
CA TYR A 310 -4.20 29.94 -3.59
C TYR A 310 -4.06 31.36 -4.16
N LEU A 311 -4.60 31.63 -5.36
CA LEU A 311 -4.60 32.98 -5.95
C LEU A 311 -5.48 33.98 -5.19
N ALA A 312 -6.49 33.51 -4.46
CA ALA A 312 -7.34 34.35 -3.62
C ALA A 312 -6.69 34.73 -2.28
N ILE A 313 -5.57 34.11 -1.92
CA ILE A 313 -4.79 34.45 -0.72
C ILE A 313 -4.01 35.74 -1.00
N ASP A 314 -3.98 36.64 -0.01
CA ASP A 314 -3.16 37.85 -0.04
C ASP A 314 -1.70 37.53 -0.47
N PRO A 315 -1.11 38.26 -1.43
CA PRO A 315 0.24 37.98 -1.92
C PRO A 315 1.33 37.94 -0.84
N VAL A 316 1.22 38.77 0.21
CA VAL A 316 2.19 38.79 1.31
C VAL A 316 2.07 37.52 2.14
N ARG A 317 0.84 37.12 2.48
CA ARG A 317 0.56 35.86 3.19
C ARG A 317 0.96 34.63 2.38
N ARG A 318 0.72 34.66 1.07
CA ARG A 318 1.10 33.60 0.14
C ARG A 318 2.61 33.38 0.05
N ALA A 319 3.40 34.44 0.21
CA ALA A 319 4.86 34.35 0.25
C ALA A 319 5.39 33.81 1.61
N ASP A 320 4.60 33.88 2.68
CA ASP A 320 4.91 33.28 3.98
C ASP A 320 4.59 31.77 3.96
N LEU A 321 5.57 30.99 3.51
CA LEU A 321 5.44 29.54 3.37
C LEU A 321 5.11 28.81 4.69
N PRO A 322 5.77 29.09 5.84
CA PRO A 322 5.33 28.53 7.12
C PRO A 322 3.86 28.78 7.40
N TRP A 323 3.39 30.03 7.22
CA TRP A 323 1.98 30.35 7.43
C TRP A 323 1.08 29.56 6.47
N LEU A 324 1.40 29.52 5.17
CA LEU A 324 0.59 28.82 4.17
C LEU A 324 0.45 27.32 4.48
N LEU A 325 1.56 26.67 4.84
CA LEU A 325 1.56 25.27 5.26
C LEU A 325 0.73 25.06 6.54
N ARG A 326 0.89 25.92 7.56
CA ARG A 326 0.09 25.83 8.80
C ARG A 326 -1.41 25.92 8.50
N GLN A 327 -1.84 26.84 7.64
CA GLN A 327 -3.26 27.00 7.31
C GLN A 327 -3.81 25.78 6.57
N VAL A 328 -3.11 25.28 5.55
CA VAL A 328 -3.57 24.12 4.78
C VAL A 328 -3.54 22.85 5.62
N CYS A 329 -2.45 22.57 6.35
CA CYS A 329 -2.40 21.44 7.28
C CYS A 329 -3.47 21.56 8.37
N GLY A 330 -3.71 22.77 8.89
CA GLY A 330 -4.77 23.04 9.86
C GLY A 330 -6.16 22.66 9.34
N PHE A 331 -6.47 22.97 8.08
CA PHE A 331 -7.72 22.57 7.44
C PHE A 331 -7.79 21.06 7.21
N VAL A 332 -6.74 20.45 6.66
CA VAL A 332 -6.70 19.00 6.40
C VAL A 332 -6.86 18.20 7.70
N LEU A 333 -6.30 18.69 8.80
CA LEU A 333 -6.32 18.02 10.10
C LEU A 333 -7.61 18.22 10.88
N ARG A 334 -8.27 19.39 10.79
CA ARG A 334 -9.37 19.78 11.70
C ARG A 334 -10.65 20.20 10.98
N GLY A 335 -10.62 20.28 9.65
CA GLY A 335 -11.69 20.86 8.84
C GLY A 335 -11.94 22.35 9.10
N ASP A 336 -10.99 23.05 9.74
CA ASP A 336 -11.09 24.47 10.05
C ASP A 336 -10.36 25.30 8.97
N PRO A 337 -11.06 26.19 8.24
CA PRO A 337 -10.41 27.05 7.24
C PRO A 337 -9.35 27.99 7.83
N GLY A 338 -9.40 28.29 9.13
CA GLY A 338 -8.50 29.26 9.76
C GLY A 338 -8.56 30.61 9.06
N GLU A 339 -7.41 31.10 8.60
CA GLU A 339 -7.27 32.38 7.87
C GLU A 339 -7.41 32.23 6.33
N LEU A 340 -7.72 31.05 5.81
CA LEU A 340 -7.99 30.88 4.37
C LEU A 340 -9.26 31.66 3.97
N PRO A 341 -9.37 32.15 2.71
CA PRO A 341 -10.47 33.00 2.29
C PRO A 341 -11.78 32.22 2.07
N ALA A 342 -12.36 31.72 3.17
CA ALA A 342 -13.47 30.77 3.20
C ALA A 342 -14.80 31.30 2.64
N HIS A 343 -14.92 32.62 2.50
CA HIS A 343 -16.10 33.29 1.96
C HIS A 343 -16.10 33.39 0.42
N THR A 344 -15.04 32.93 -0.25
CA THR A 344 -14.88 33.03 -1.71
C THR A 344 -15.49 31.84 -2.45
N ASP A 345 -15.86 32.03 -3.72
CA ASP A 345 -16.27 30.92 -4.59
C ASP A 345 -15.11 29.94 -4.86
N ALA A 346 -13.86 30.43 -4.82
CA ALA A 346 -12.67 29.61 -4.91
C ALA A 346 -12.58 28.62 -3.73
N TRP A 347 -12.87 29.08 -2.51
CA TRP A 347 -13.00 28.19 -1.35
C TRP A 347 -14.09 27.15 -1.55
N ARG A 348 -15.31 27.55 -1.97
CA ARG A 348 -16.42 26.61 -2.18
C ARG A 348 -16.05 25.52 -3.18
N ALA A 349 -15.45 25.90 -4.30
CA ALA A 349 -15.02 24.94 -5.32
C ALA A 349 -13.91 24.00 -4.83
N PHE A 350 -12.97 24.52 -4.02
CA PHE A 350 -11.95 23.72 -3.36
C PHE A 350 -12.57 22.74 -2.35
N SER A 351 -13.35 23.23 -1.39
CA SER A 351 -13.93 22.43 -0.32
C SER A 351 -14.82 21.32 -0.86
N THR A 352 -15.67 21.61 -1.84
CA THR A 352 -16.53 20.60 -2.50
C THR A 352 -15.70 19.50 -3.15
N LYS A 353 -14.60 19.84 -3.83
CA LYS A 353 -13.75 18.83 -4.49
C LYS A 353 -12.91 18.03 -3.48
N TYR A 354 -12.28 18.70 -2.51
CA TYR A 354 -11.22 18.11 -1.69
C TYR A 354 -11.73 17.46 -0.39
N THR A 355 -12.91 17.83 0.12
CA THR A 355 -13.47 17.22 1.35
C THR A 355 -13.55 15.71 1.25
N ARG A 356 -14.10 15.16 0.15
CA ARG A 356 -14.21 13.71 -0.05
C ARG A 356 -12.87 12.99 -0.03
N PHE A 357 -11.81 13.61 -0.56
CA PHE A 357 -10.46 13.04 -0.54
C PHE A 357 -9.91 13.01 0.89
N PHE A 358 -10.03 14.11 1.66
CA PHE A 358 -9.56 14.12 3.05
C PHE A 358 -10.34 13.16 3.95
N VAL A 359 -11.65 13.04 3.77
CA VAL A 359 -12.48 12.06 4.49
C VAL A 359 -12.00 10.64 4.21
N ALA A 360 -11.74 10.33 2.94
CA ALA A 360 -11.14 9.08 2.50
C ALA A 360 -9.77 8.84 3.15
N ASP A 361 -8.89 9.84 3.16
CA ASP A 361 -7.54 9.71 3.70
C ASP A 361 -7.52 9.47 5.21
N PHE A 362 -8.48 10.06 5.96
CA PHE A 362 -8.69 9.73 7.37
C PHE A 362 -9.11 8.27 7.57
N GLN A 363 -10.05 7.77 6.75
CA GLN A 363 -10.51 6.38 6.83
C GLN A 363 -9.37 5.41 6.52
N TRP A 364 -8.60 5.69 5.46
CA TRP A 364 -7.45 4.89 5.07
C TRP A 364 -6.35 4.91 6.14
N THR A 365 -6.02 6.09 6.66
CA THR A 365 -5.01 6.25 7.71
C THR A 365 -5.39 5.54 9.01
N ARG A 366 -6.66 5.61 9.42
CA ARG A 366 -7.16 4.86 10.60
C ARG A 366 -7.05 3.35 10.39
N MET A 367 -7.36 2.86 9.20
CA MET A 367 -7.21 1.44 8.89
C MET A 367 -5.73 1.01 8.90
N ASN A 368 -4.83 1.84 8.38
CA ASN A 368 -3.39 1.55 8.47
C ASN A 368 -2.93 1.49 9.93
N TRP A 369 -3.38 2.42 10.79
CA TRP A 369 -3.11 2.35 12.24
C TRP A 369 -3.57 1.02 12.86
N GLN A 370 -4.83 0.62 12.60
CA GLN A 370 -5.38 -0.65 13.10
C GLN A 370 -4.54 -1.85 12.64
N ASN A 371 -4.09 -1.84 11.38
CA ASN A 371 -3.23 -2.90 10.85
C ASN A 371 -1.84 -2.92 11.50
N LEU A 372 -1.24 -1.76 11.79
CA LEU A 372 0.05 -1.66 12.46
C LEU A 372 -0.03 -2.21 13.89
N VAL A 373 -1.06 -1.80 14.64
CA VAL A 373 -1.31 -2.28 16.02
C VAL A 373 -1.55 -3.79 16.05
N ALA A 374 -2.41 -4.30 15.16
CA ALA A 374 -2.72 -5.72 15.07
C ALA A 374 -1.50 -6.60 14.74
N ARG A 375 -0.43 -6.00 14.18
CA ARG A 375 0.83 -6.65 13.81
C ARG A 375 2.02 -6.24 14.69
N SER A 376 1.78 -5.62 15.84
CA SER A 376 2.84 -5.07 16.70
C SER A 376 3.98 -6.06 17.02
N SER A 377 3.68 -7.34 17.26
CA SER A 377 4.71 -8.37 17.48
C SER A 377 5.60 -8.61 16.26
N THR A 378 5.01 -8.66 15.07
CA THR A 378 5.74 -8.80 13.80
C THR A 378 6.60 -7.58 13.52
N VAL A 379 6.06 -6.39 13.80
CA VAL A 379 6.76 -5.12 13.63
C VAL A 379 7.98 -5.03 14.56
N ARG A 380 7.85 -5.43 15.83
CA ARG A 380 9.01 -5.47 16.76
C ARG A 380 10.09 -6.44 16.27
N GLN A 381 9.71 -7.65 15.84
CA GLN A 381 10.68 -8.61 15.29
C GLN A 381 11.41 -8.07 14.04
N TRP A 382 10.71 -7.32 13.19
CA TRP A 382 11.31 -6.66 12.04
C TRP A 382 12.29 -5.56 12.46
N ILE A 383 11.92 -4.72 13.44
CA ILE A 383 12.80 -3.70 14.00
C ILE A 383 14.03 -4.34 14.67
N ASP A 384 13.86 -5.41 15.44
CA ASP A 384 14.96 -6.12 16.11
C ASP A 384 15.93 -6.74 15.10
N LEU A 385 15.43 -7.26 13.98
CA LEU A 385 16.26 -7.83 12.92
C LEU A 385 17.18 -6.76 12.29
N ILE A 386 16.66 -5.57 12.04
CA ILE A 386 17.36 -4.49 11.34
C ILE A 386 18.15 -3.58 12.28
N GLY A 387 17.63 -3.32 13.48
CA GLY A 387 18.12 -2.35 14.43
C GLY A 387 17.50 -0.95 14.22
N PRO A 388 17.08 -0.25 15.30
CA PRO A 388 16.40 1.05 15.21
C PRO A 388 17.28 2.14 14.57
N ASP A 389 18.60 2.09 14.78
CA ASP A 389 19.54 3.08 14.23
C ASP A 389 19.53 3.13 12.70
N ALA A 390 19.25 2.00 12.04
CA ALA A 390 19.16 1.96 10.58
C ALA A 390 17.96 2.74 10.06
N PHE A 391 16.84 2.77 10.79
CA PHE A 391 15.67 3.59 10.43
C PHE A 391 16.00 5.07 10.61
N ALA A 392 16.62 5.42 11.73
CA ALA A 392 17.05 6.80 12.01
C ALA A 392 18.04 7.32 10.95
N ALA A 393 19.02 6.51 10.55
CA ALA A 393 19.98 6.86 9.50
C ALA A 393 19.35 7.11 8.12
N GLN A 394 18.17 6.52 7.86
CA GLN A 394 17.39 6.72 6.64
C GLN A 394 16.38 7.87 6.75
N GLY A 395 16.37 8.56 7.89
CA GLY A 395 15.40 9.59 8.19
C GLY A 395 13.98 9.02 8.26
N VAL A 396 13.79 7.85 8.86
CA VAL A 396 12.47 7.29 9.16
C VAL A 396 12.28 7.34 10.67
N TRP A 397 11.22 7.98 11.15
CA TRP A 397 10.97 8.19 12.57
C TRP A 397 10.03 7.14 13.14
N PHE A 398 10.26 6.73 14.38
CA PHE A 398 9.27 5.95 15.11
C PHE A 398 8.20 6.86 15.71
N ILE A 399 6.98 6.34 15.82
CA ILE A 399 5.85 7.08 16.43
C ILE A 399 6.19 7.44 17.88
N SER A 400 6.82 6.54 18.63
CA SER A 400 7.20 6.78 20.03
C SER A 400 8.19 7.94 20.19
N ASP A 401 9.18 8.05 19.29
CA ASP A 401 10.15 9.14 19.34
C ASP A 401 9.44 10.49 19.17
N VAL A 402 8.52 10.57 18.21
CA VAL A 402 7.71 11.77 17.96
C VAL A 402 6.81 12.08 19.16
N VAL A 403 6.11 11.08 19.71
CA VAL A 403 5.26 11.25 20.90
C VAL A 403 6.07 11.75 22.11
N GLN A 404 7.28 11.23 22.30
CA GLN A 404 8.17 11.65 23.38
C GLN A 404 8.64 13.09 23.20
N GLU A 405 9.01 13.47 21.98
CA GLU A 405 9.53 14.80 21.66
C GLU A 405 8.46 15.89 21.76
N ILE A 406 7.25 15.65 21.22
CA ILE A 406 6.18 16.64 21.29
C ILE A 406 5.51 16.65 22.68
N GLY A 407 5.50 15.52 23.39
CA GLY A 407 4.83 15.33 24.68
C GLY A 407 3.40 14.81 24.57
N ARG A 408 2.96 14.09 25.62
CA ARG A 408 1.68 13.36 25.68
C ARG A 408 0.50 14.22 26.15
N GLY A 409 -0.71 13.73 25.92
CA GLY A 409 -1.94 14.28 26.51
C GLY A 409 -2.33 15.66 25.98
N LYS A 410 -1.85 16.05 24.80
CA LYS A 410 -2.22 17.33 24.17
C LYS A 410 -3.60 17.24 23.54
N GLU A 411 -4.36 18.31 23.70
CA GLU A 411 -5.55 18.57 22.89
C GLU A 411 -5.18 18.73 21.42
N LEU A 412 -6.10 18.38 20.51
CA LEU A 412 -5.82 18.28 19.08
C LEU A 412 -5.17 19.53 18.48
N PRO A 413 -5.64 20.78 18.74
CA PRO A 413 -4.97 21.96 18.21
C PRO A 413 -3.51 22.10 18.67
N ALA A 414 -3.23 21.83 19.95
CA ALA A 414 -1.88 21.92 20.50
C ALA A 414 -0.98 20.77 20.03
N LEU A 415 -1.54 19.58 19.79
CA LEU A 415 -0.86 18.46 19.15
C LEU A 415 -0.44 18.83 17.73
N CYS A 416 -1.37 19.33 16.92
CA CYS A 416 -1.10 19.70 15.53
C CYS A 416 -0.01 20.77 15.42
N GLU A 417 -0.05 21.79 16.28
CA GLU A 417 0.97 22.85 16.29
C GLU A 417 2.34 22.31 16.72
N ALA A 418 2.41 21.55 17.82
CA ALA A 418 3.68 20.97 18.27
C ALA A 418 4.30 20.02 17.22
N LEU A 419 3.46 19.23 16.55
CA LEU A 419 3.88 18.36 15.47
C LEU A 419 4.34 19.15 14.24
N PHE A 420 3.64 20.23 13.89
CA PHE A 420 4.01 21.09 12.78
C PHE A 420 5.38 21.72 13.03
N GLU A 421 5.62 22.27 14.22
CA GLU A 421 6.92 22.87 14.57
C GLU A 421 8.05 21.85 14.46
N LEU A 422 7.84 20.63 14.97
CA LEU A 422 8.82 19.56 14.88
C LEU A 422 9.14 19.21 13.41
N VAL A 423 8.10 19.01 12.60
CA VAL A 423 8.23 18.67 11.17
C VAL A 423 8.87 19.81 10.38
N TRP A 424 8.46 21.05 10.63
CA TRP A 424 9.00 22.23 9.98
C TRP A 424 10.50 22.36 10.22
N GLN A 425 10.92 22.29 11.48
CA GLN A 425 12.32 22.49 11.88
C GLN A 425 13.23 21.37 11.40
N ARG A 426 12.78 20.10 11.50
CA ARG A 426 13.64 18.94 11.24
C ARG A 426 13.53 18.36 9.84
N ARG A 427 12.48 18.69 9.08
CA ARG A 427 12.22 18.15 7.73
C ARG A 427 12.06 19.23 6.67
N LEU A 428 11.03 20.07 6.82
CA LEU A 428 10.61 20.95 5.74
C LEU A 428 11.58 22.08 5.48
N ALA A 429 11.93 22.87 6.51
CA ALA A 429 12.85 23.99 6.34
C ALA A 429 14.24 23.56 5.80
N PRO A 430 14.87 22.48 6.31
CA PRO A 430 16.10 21.95 5.73
C PRO A 430 15.96 21.54 4.26
N ALA A 431 14.87 20.86 3.89
CA ALA A 431 14.65 20.41 2.52
C ALA A 431 14.37 21.58 1.56
N LEU A 432 13.56 22.55 1.97
CA LEU A 432 13.21 23.73 1.19
C LEU A 432 14.42 24.67 1.00
N GLY A 433 15.34 24.68 1.96
CA GLY A 433 16.61 25.41 1.89
C GLY A 433 17.75 24.63 1.21
N HIS A 434 17.52 23.39 0.77
CA HIS A 434 18.54 22.57 0.14
C HIS A 434 18.95 23.17 -1.21
N SER A 435 20.21 23.55 -1.36
CA SER A 435 20.73 24.19 -2.59
C SER A 435 21.56 23.26 -3.44
N ALA A 436 21.77 22.02 -3.00
CA ALA A 436 22.58 21.06 -3.73
C ALA A 436 21.84 20.55 -4.97
N ARG A 437 22.60 20.33 -6.04
CA ARG A 437 22.13 19.50 -7.16
C ARG A 437 22.01 18.06 -6.66
N ALA A 438 20.90 17.42 -6.99
CA ALA A 438 20.65 16.03 -6.65
C ALA A 438 21.80 15.10 -7.10
N ASP A 439 22.20 14.20 -6.21
CA ASP A 439 23.23 13.18 -6.37
C ASP A 439 22.55 11.83 -6.70
N LEU A 440 22.63 11.43 -7.98
CA LEU A 440 21.93 10.23 -8.47
C LEU A 440 22.51 8.92 -7.92
N ASP A 441 23.82 8.86 -7.65
CA ASP A 441 24.46 7.67 -7.06
C ASP A 441 24.04 7.48 -5.60
N ARG A 442 23.96 8.60 -4.87
CA ARG A 442 23.39 8.63 -3.51
C ARG A 442 21.91 8.27 -3.51
N SER A 443 21.13 8.84 -4.43
CA SER A 443 19.71 8.50 -4.59
C SER A 443 19.52 7.00 -4.80
N ARG A 444 20.27 6.40 -5.72
CA ARG A 444 20.22 4.96 -6.01
C ARG A 444 20.50 4.12 -4.76
N THR A 445 21.59 4.46 -4.05
CA THR A 445 22.02 3.79 -2.82
C THR A 445 20.95 3.88 -1.72
N ASN A 446 20.47 5.10 -1.44
CA ASN A 446 19.52 5.33 -0.36
C ASN A 446 18.13 4.76 -0.70
N GLY A 447 17.70 4.87 -1.95
CA GLY A 447 16.46 4.30 -2.45
C GLY A 447 16.45 2.78 -2.31
N PHE A 448 17.57 2.12 -2.66
CA PHE A 448 17.70 0.68 -2.47
C PHE A 448 17.75 0.28 -0.99
N ARG A 449 18.47 1.04 -0.14
CA ARG A 449 18.52 0.77 1.31
C ARG A 449 17.13 0.85 1.95
N ARG A 450 16.32 1.86 1.57
CA ARG A 450 14.92 2.01 2.02
C ARG A 450 14.02 0.88 1.55
N TRP A 451 14.16 0.50 0.28
CA TRP A 451 13.48 -0.66 -0.25
C TRP A 451 13.83 -1.92 0.55
N LEU A 452 15.12 -2.22 0.72
CA LEU A 452 15.57 -3.41 1.42
C LEU A 452 15.08 -3.41 2.88
N THR A 453 15.16 -2.27 3.56
CA THR A 453 14.65 -2.11 4.94
C THR A 453 13.18 -2.54 5.06
N GLY A 454 12.30 -2.06 4.18
CA GLY A 454 10.89 -2.48 4.18
C GLY A 454 10.69 -3.93 3.76
N GLN A 455 11.46 -4.44 2.79
CA GLN A 455 11.36 -5.83 2.33
C GLN A 455 11.71 -6.86 3.41
N LEU A 456 12.63 -6.52 4.32
CA LEU A 456 13.04 -7.42 5.41
C LEU A 456 11.92 -7.71 6.41
N ALA A 457 10.83 -6.94 6.42
CA ALA A 457 9.64 -7.26 7.21
C ALA A 457 8.98 -8.59 6.82
N LEU A 458 9.23 -9.07 5.60
CA LEU A 458 8.80 -10.40 5.15
C LEU A 458 9.32 -11.49 6.08
N PHE A 459 10.59 -11.42 6.50
CA PHE A 459 11.18 -12.45 7.37
C PHE A 459 10.50 -12.50 8.74
N ALA A 460 10.16 -11.34 9.31
CA ALA A 460 9.41 -11.26 10.55
C ALA A 460 7.98 -11.81 10.39
N ARG A 461 7.31 -11.50 9.26
CA ARG A 461 5.92 -11.96 9.02
C ARG A 461 5.80 -13.48 9.02
N TYR A 462 6.79 -14.19 8.48
CA TYR A 462 6.77 -15.64 8.32
C TYR A 462 7.56 -16.40 9.39
N ALA A 463 8.23 -15.71 10.32
CA ALA A 463 8.94 -16.30 11.45
C ALA A 463 8.10 -17.31 12.29
N PRO A 464 6.77 -17.14 12.47
CA PRO A 464 5.97 -18.11 13.22
C PRO A 464 5.85 -19.49 12.55
N VAL A 465 6.10 -19.60 11.24
CA VAL A 465 5.93 -20.85 10.46
C VAL A 465 7.21 -21.31 9.79
N VAL A 466 8.18 -20.42 9.58
CA VAL A 466 9.48 -20.72 8.96
C VAL A 466 10.57 -20.03 9.76
N ALA A 467 11.63 -20.77 10.10
CA ALA A 467 12.79 -20.18 10.77
C ALA A 467 13.40 -19.05 9.94
N VAL A 468 13.77 -17.95 10.61
CA VAL A 468 14.45 -16.82 9.96
C VAL A 468 15.79 -17.31 9.39
N PRO A 469 16.02 -17.23 8.07
CA PRO A 469 17.20 -17.79 7.45
C PRO A 469 18.43 -16.88 7.66
N PRO A 470 19.67 -17.42 7.55
CA PRO A 470 20.89 -16.62 7.62
C PRO A 470 20.92 -15.42 6.65
N LEU A 471 20.31 -15.58 5.47
CA LEU A 471 20.12 -14.51 4.49
C LEU A 471 19.50 -13.25 5.11
N ALA A 472 18.51 -13.39 5.99
CA ALA A 472 17.84 -12.24 6.60
C ALA A 472 18.82 -11.39 7.44
N HIS A 473 19.67 -12.05 8.22
CA HIS A 473 20.67 -11.39 9.07
C HIS A 473 21.79 -10.75 8.24
N GLU A 474 22.21 -11.40 7.16
CA GLU A 474 23.20 -10.86 6.23
C GLU A 474 22.68 -9.57 5.55
N LEU A 475 21.45 -9.63 5.02
CA LEU A 475 20.82 -8.46 4.39
C LEU A 475 20.58 -7.34 5.40
N ALA A 476 20.17 -7.66 6.63
CA ALA A 476 20.01 -6.68 7.70
C ALA A 476 21.35 -6.02 8.09
N ALA A 477 22.43 -6.80 8.17
CA ALA A 477 23.77 -6.26 8.39
C ALA A 477 24.18 -5.32 7.25
N ARG A 478 23.83 -5.66 6.01
CA ARG A 478 24.12 -4.82 4.85
C ARG A 478 23.31 -3.52 4.83
N VAL A 479 22.06 -3.53 5.31
CA VAL A 479 21.26 -2.30 5.50
C VAL A 479 21.92 -1.35 6.51
N ARG A 480 22.45 -1.90 7.61
CA ARG A 480 23.16 -1.13 8.65
C ARG A 480 24.50 -0.57 8.17
N ASP A 481 25.12 -1.18 7.16
CA ASP A 481 26.37 -0.71 6.58
C ASP A 481 26.16 0.62 5.81
N PRO A 482 26.84 1.72 6.22
CA PRO A 482 26.72 3.00 5.54
C PRO A 482 27.32 2.98 4.13
N CYS A 483 28.15 2.00 3.77
CA CYS A 483 28.78 1.91 2.46
C CYS A 483 27.75 1.94 1.31
N PRO A 484 28.00 2.72 0.25
CA PRO A 484 27.12 2.78 -0.91
C PRO A 484 26.86 1.43 -1.56
N PHE A 485 25.71 1.27 -2.20
CA PHE A 485 25.40 0.06 -2.97
C PHE A 485 25.84 0.24 -4.42
N SER A 486 26.60 -0.73 -4.94
CA SER A 486 26.88 -0.79 -6.38
C SER A 486 25.69 -1.38 -7.15
N GLU A 487 25.58 -1.09 -8.44
CA GLU A 487 24.53 -1.69 -9.30
C GLU A 487 24.58 -3.22 -9.32
N ALA A 488 25.78 -3.80 -9.41
CA ALA A 488 25.95 -5.25 -9.40
C ALA A 488 25.47 -5.86 -8.07
N GLU A 489 25.77 -5.21 -6.95
CA GLU A 489 25.34 -5.65 -5.62
C GLU A 489 23.81 -5.55 -5.47
N ILE A 490 23.20 -4.46 -5.97
CA ILE A 490 21.73 -4.29 -5.96
C ILE A 490 21.06 -5.46 -6.69
N GLU A 491 21.52 -5.77 -7.90
CA GLU A 491 20.94 -6.85 -8.70
C GLU A 491 21.20 -8.23 -8.08
N GLU A 492 22.36 -8.45 -7.48
CA GLU A 492 22.66 -9.68 -6.73
C GLU A 492 21.70 -9.87 -5.55
N ILE A 493 21.56 -8.85 -4.68
CA ILE A 493 20.69 -8.90 -3.51
C ILE A 493 19.23 -9.11 -3.94
N ARG A 494 18.76 -8.39 -4.97
CA ARG A 494 17.41 -8.59 -5.52
C ARG A 494 17.22 -10.01 -6.06
N GLY A 495 18.21 -10.56 -6.74
CA GLY A 495 18.19 -11.95 -7.23
C GLY A 495 18.08 -12.97 -6.10
N ARG A 496 18.86 -12.79 -5.02
CA ARG A 496 18.82 -13.63 -3.82
C ARG A 496 17.48 -13.52 -3.09
N PHE A 497 16.97 -12.31 -2.90
CA PHE A 497 15.66 -12.08 -2.28
C PHE A 497 14.52 -12.70 -3.09
N ARG A 498 14.51 -12.52 -4.42
CA ARG A 498 13.54 -13.15 -5.33
C ARG A 498 13.60 -14.67 -5.23
N THR A 499 14.80 -15.25 -5.21
CA THR A 499 15.00 -16.70 -5.03
C THR A 499 14.41 -17.18 -3.71
N HIS A 500 14.61 -16.45 -2.62
CA HIS A 500 14.01 -16.76 -1.33
C HIS A 500 12.48 -16.72 -1.37
N VAL A 501 11.89 -15.67 -1.94
CA VAL A 501 10.42 -15.55 -2.09
C VAL A 501 9.84 -16.72 -2.91
N HIS A 502 10.48 -17.12 -4.01
CA HIS A 502 10.05 -18.29 -4.77
C HIS A 502 10.20 -19.60 -4.01
N ALA A 503 11.23 -19.73 -3.16
CA ALA A 503 11.37 -20.89 -2.29
C ALA A 503 10.22 -20.99 -1.27
N LEU A 504 9.79 -19.86 -0.69
CA LEU A 504 8.61 -19.82 0.19
C LEU A 504 7.32 -20.23 -0.54
N ALA A 505 7.16 -19.84 -1.80
CA ALA A 505 6.00 -20.25 -2.60
C ALA A 505 6.04 -21.76 -2.86
N LYS A 506 7.20 -22.30 -3.26
CA LYS A 506 7.41 -23.73 -3.51
C LYS A 506 7.19 -24.59 -2.26
N SER A 507 7.52 -24.08 -1.07
CA SER A 507 7.26 -24.78 0.20
C SER A 507 5.82 -24.59 0.71
N GLY A 508 4.97 -23.87 -0.01
CA GLY A 508 3.57 -23.63 0.38
C GLY A 508 3.42 -22.61 1.51
N VAL A 509 4.44 -21.83 1.82
CA VAL A 509 4.39 -20.79 2.87
C VAL A 509 3.65 -19.55 2.38
N ILE A 510 3.80 -19.20 1.10
CA ILE A 510 3.10 -18.08 0.45
C ILE A 510 2.35 -18.53 -0.80
N SER A 511 1.35 -17.75 -1.19
CA SER A 511 0.58 -18.01 -2.40
C SER A 511 1.36 -17.67 -3.68
N ASP A 512 0.97 -18.24 -4.82
CA ASP A 512 1.50 -17.85 -6.13
C ASP A 512 1.26 -16.35 -6.42
N ASP A 513 0.16 -15.77 -5.90
CA ASP A 513 -0.14 -14.34 -6.05
C ASP A 513 0.87 -13.48 -5.28
N ASP A 514 1.17 -13.86 -4.03
CA ASP A 514 2.18 -13.18 -3.21
C ASP A 514 3.57 -13.28 -3.83
N ALA A 515 3.93 -14.45 -4.37
CA ALA A 515 5.22 -14.69 -5.02
C ALA A 515 5.47 -13.81 -6.27
N LEU A 516 4.41 -13.27 -6.88
CA LEU A 516 4.50 -12.34 -8.02
C LEU A 516 4.71 -10.88 -7.58
N ILE A 517 4.28 -10.53 -6.37
CA ILE A 517 4.27 -9.16 -5.85
C ILE A 517 5.47 -8.92 -4.93
N TYR A 518 5.71 -9.84 -3.97
CA TYR A 518 6.71 -9.69 -2.92
C TYR A 518 8.14 -9.47 -3.38
N PRO A 519 8.61 -10.00 -4.54
CA PRO A 519 9.96 -9.69 -5.01
C PRO A 519 10.20 -8.20 -5.25
N ASP A 520 9.15 -7.44 -5.57
CA ASP A 520 9.26 -5.99 -5.82
C ASP A 520 8.75 -5.18 -4.61
N MET A 521 7.74 -5.67 -3.90
CA MET A 521 7.15 -4.99 -2.73
C MET A 521 6.43 -5.99 -1.81
N PHE A 522 6.83 -6.00 -0.54
CA PHE A 522 6.16 -6.69 0.55
C PHE A 522 5.29 -5.71 1.35
N PRO A 523 3.97 -5.93 1.47
CA PRO A 523 3.10 -5.00 2.17
C PRO A 523 3.29 -5.10 3.69
N LEU A 524 3.71 -4.00 4.34
CA LEU A 524 3.85 -3.91 5.81
C LEU A 524 2.50 -3.99 6.55
N PHE A 525 1.42 -3.68 5.84
CA PHE A 525 0.04 -3.86 6.25
C PHE A 525 -0.81 -4.25 5.04
N ASP A 526 -1.94 -4.90 5.29
CA ASP A 526 -2.83 -5.31 4.20
C ASP A 526 -3.36 -4.08 3.44
N PRO A 527 -3.44 -4.15 2.10
CA PRO A 527 -4.00 -3.06 1.32
C PRO A 527 -5.48 -2.89 1.65
N PHE A 528 -5.84 -1.68 2.06
CA PHE A 528 -7.23 -1.29 2.28
C PHE A 528 -7.74 -0.45 1.10
N PHE A 529 -8.94 -0.78 0.64
CA PHE A 529 -9.60 -0.09 -0.46
C PHE A 529 -10.85 0.61 0.05
N LEU A 530 -10.89 1.91 -0.19
CA LEU A 530 -12.12 2.69 -0.06
C LEU A 530 -13.05 2.31 -1.22
N ARG A 531 -14.33 2.09 -0.90
CA ARG A 531 -15.26 1.41 -1.80
C ARG A 531 -15.53 2.19 -3.09
N ASP A 532 -15.52 3.52 -3.05
CA ASP A 532 -15.10 4.41 -4.13
C ASP A 532 -14.97 5.84 -3.56
N TYR A 533 -14.00 6.63 -4.03
CA TYR A 533 -13.89 8.09 -3.76
C TYR A 533 -15.11 8.88 -4.30
N ASP A 534 -16.01 8.20 -5.00
CA ASP A 534 -17.19 8.72 -5.68
C ASP A 534 -18.51 8.19 -5.06
N GLU A 535 -18.48 7.41 -3.96
CA GLU A 535 -19.71 7.02 -3.27
C GLU A 535 -20.34 8.24 -2.54
N ALA A 536 -21.63 8.49 -2.82
CA ALA A 536 -22.43 9.57 -2.25
C ALA A 536 -22.46 9.63 -0.70
N GLN A 537 -22.05 8.57 0.01
CA GLN A 537 -21.92 8.62 1.48
C GLN A 537 -20.79 9.55 1.95
N GLN A 538 -19.74 9.77 1.14
CA GLN A 538 -18.70 10.76 1.45
C GLN A 538 -19.18 12.20 1.18
N GLU A 539 -20.29 12.40 0.45
CA GLU A 539 -20.79 13.76 0.15
C GLU A 539 -21.42 14.45 1.36
N PHE A 540 -21.75 13.71 2.43
CA PHE A 540 -22.39 14.27 3.63
C PHE A 540 -21.43 14.46 4.81
N GLU A 541 -20.28 13.78 4.81
CA GLU A 541 -19.31 13.90 5.90
C GLU A 541 -18.35 15.06 5.66
N THR A 542 -18.24 15.95 6.63
CA THR A 542 -17.27 17.05 6.64
C THR A 542 -15.89 16.56 7.08
N VAL A 543 -14.85 17.30 6.71
CA VAL A 543 -13.47 17.05 7.18
C VAL A 543 -13.40 17.04 8.71
N ARG A 544 -14.17 17.91 9.37
CA ARG A 544 -14.22 18.00 10.84
C ARG A 544 -14.78 16.73 11.46
N GLU A 545 -15.90 16.21 10.96
CA GLU A 545 -16.51 14.97 11.46
C GLU A 545 -15.57 13.76 11.25
N ALA A 546 -14.91 13.70 10.09
CA ALA A 546 -13.93 12.65 9.81
C ALA A 546 -12.72 12.73 10.75
N SER A 547 -12.22 13.95 11.01
CA SER A 547 -11.17 14.23 11.99
C SER A 547 -11.59 13.78 13.39
N ASP A 548 -12.73 14.24 13.89
CA ASP A 548 -13.20 13.94 15.24
C ASP A 548 -13.31 12.43 15.46
N ARG A 549 -13.84 11.69 14.48
CA ARG A 549 -13.92 10.23 14.51
C ARG A 549 -12.57 9.54 14.41
N ALA A 550 -11.59 10.13 13.73
CA ALA A 550 -10.25 9.56 13.60
C ALA A 550 -9.45 9.74 14.89
N PHE A 551 -9.56 10.90 15.55
CA PHE A 551 -8.81 11.27 16.77
C PHE A 551 -9.47 10.86 18.09
N ALA A 552 -10.76 10.51 18.09
CA ALA A 552 -11.43 9.77 19.17
C ALA A 552 -10.90 8.34 19.24
#